data_AF-A0A534AF46-F1
#
_entry.id   AF-A0A534AF46-F1
#
_cell.length_a   1.000
_cell.length_b   1.000
_cell.length_c   1.000
_cell.angle_alpha   90.00
_cell.angle_beta   90.00
_cell.angle_gamma   90.00
#
_symmetry.space_group_name_H-M   'P 1'
#
loop_
_entity.id
_entity.type
_entity.pdbx_description
1 polymer ?
#
loop_
_entity_poly.entity_id
_entity_poly.type
_entity_poly.pdbx_seq_one_letter_code
_entity_poly.pdbx_strand_id
1 'polypeptide(L)'
;MKIALSIVFFFLVSSAIAGPTVAQLTGDWRYAEDGHSCENIFYKDGTFTGKVALQGRVVWEYAGTWSLSGDVLSYRYTKSSLARIPAGTAGKDKVIEISSVHYIMTPTAMS
;
A
#
# COMPACT_ATOMS: atom_id res chain seq x y z
N MET A 1 43.21 -32.18 -35.13
CA MET A 1 42.52 -32.09 -33.82
C MET A 1 41.94 -30.69 -33.67
N LYS A 2 40.62 -30.59 -33.48
CA LYS A 2 39.86 -29.33 -33.43
C LYS A 2 39.92 -28.74 -32.02
N ILE A 3 40.35 -27.49 -31.88
CA ILE A 3 40.32 -26.73 -30.62
C ILE A 3 38.87 -26.27 -30.42
N ALA A 4 38.20 -26.84 -29.42
CA ALA A 4 36.83 -26.47 -29.06
C ALA A 4 36.85 -25.15 -28.27
N LEU A 5 36.25 -24.12 -28.86
CA LEU A 5 36.04 -22.79 -28.29
C LEU A 5 35.06 -22.90 -27.11
N SER A 6 35.54 -22.70 -25.88
CA SER A 6 34.69 -22.66 -24.69
C SER A 6 34.04 -21.28 -24.57
N ILE A 7 32.77 -21.18 -24.92
CA ILE A 7 31.96 -19.97 -24.70
C ILE A 7 31.38 -20.05 -23.28
N VAL A 8 31.96 -19.27 -22.38
CA VAL A 8 31.41 -19.04 -21.04
C VAL A 8 30.24 -18.06 -21.17
N PHE A 9 29.02 -18.58 -21.17
CA PHE A 9 27.80 -17.76 -21.09
C PHE A 9 27.61 -17.30 -19.64
N PHE A 10 28.00 -16.06 -19.34
CA PHE A 10 27.57 -15.37 -18.12
C PHE A 10 26.07 -15.07 -18.24
N PHE A 11 25.22 -15.89 -17.62
CA PHE A 11 23.82 -15.54 -17.37
C PHE A 11 23.78 -14.40 -16.34
N LEU A 12 23.68 -13.16 -16.82
CA LEU A 12 23.25 -12.02 -16.02
C LEU A 12 21.79 -12.27 -15.62
N VAL A 13 21.58 -12.90 -14.47
CA VAL A 13 20.25 -12.97 -13.85
C VAL A 13 19.92 -11.56 -13.37
N SER A 14 19.21 -10.80 -14.21
CA SER A 14 18.62 -9.53 -13.79
C SER A 14 17.53 -9.84 -12.76
N SER A 15 17.85 -9.65 -11.49
CA SER A 15 16.84 -9.62 -10.42
C SER A 15 16.02 -8.35 -10.61
N ALA A 16 14.96 -8.42 -11.41
CA ALA A 16 13.96 -7.37 -11.41
C ALA A 16 13.36 -7.32 -10.00
N ILE A 17 13.57 -6.20 -9.29
CA ILE A 17 12.88 -5.95 -8.03
C ILE A 17 11.39 -5.90 -8.37
N ALA A 18 10.66 -6.95 -8.00
CA ALA A 18 9.22 -7.00 -8.20
C ALA A 18 8.59 -5.86 -7.39
N GLY A 19 7.80 -5.01 -8.05
CA GLY A 19 7.04 -3.96 -7.38
C GLY A 19 6.00 -4.54 -6.41
N PRO A 20 5.43 -3.70 -5.53
CA PRO A 20 4.40 -4.15 -4.61
C PRO A 20 3.20 -4.70 -5.36
N THR A 21 2.58 -5.74 -4.82
CA THR A 21 1.44 -6.42 -5.43
C THR A 21 0.17 -6.19 -4.62
N VAL A 22 -0.98 -6.28 -5.29
CA VAL A 22 -2.31 -6.26 -4.65
C VAL A 22 -2.41 -7.31 -3.54
N ALA A 23 -1.82 -8.49 -3.77
CA ALA A 23 -1.83 -9.58 -2.82
C ALA A 23 -1.05 -9.26 -1.53
N GLN A 24 0.05 -8.51 -1.64
CA GLN A 24 0.83 -8.09 -0.47
C GLN A 24 0.10 -7.02 0.35
N LEU A 25 -0.68 -6.14 -0.28
CA LEU A 25 -1.40 -5.07 0.42
C LEU A 25 -2.75 -5.51 1.01
N THR A 26 -3.38 -6.52 0.41
CA THR A 26 -4.66 -7.06 0.91
C THR A 26 -4.48 -7.63 2.32
N GLY A 27 -5.33 -7.19 3.24
CA GLY A 27 -5.35 -7.71 4.62
C GLY A 27 -5.69 -6.65 5.66
N ASP A 28 -5.56 -7.05 6.91
CA ASP A 28 -5.82 -6.24 8.10
C ASP A 28 -4.51 -5.67 8.62
N TRP A 29 -4.39 -4.35 8.62
CA TRP A 29 -3.21 -3.63 9.07
C TRP A 29 -3.54 -2.81 10.31
N ARG A 30 -2.67 -2.89 11.30
CA ARG A 30 -2.87 -2.20 12.58
C ARG A 30 -1.59 -1.51 13.02
N TYR A 31 -1.77 -0.31 13.53
CA TYR A 31 -0.73 0.47 14.19
C TYR A 31 -1.30 1.00 15.51
N ALA A 32 -0.50 0.97 16.57
CA ALA A 32 -0.84 1.54 17.86
C ALA A 32 0.41 2.02 18.59
N GLU A 33 0.48 3.30 18.93
CA GLU A 33 1.59 3.92 19.66
C GLU A 33 1.09 5.18 20.37
N ASP A 34 1.54 5.43 21.61
CA ASP A 34 1.26 6.66 22.38
C ASP A 34 -0.22 7.12 22.38
N GLY A 35 -1.13 6.17 22.57
CA GLY A 35 -2.57 6.41 22.58
C GLY A 35 -3.17 6.73 21.21
N HIS A 36 -2.38 6.71 20.13
CA HIS A 36 -2.84 6.77 18.76
C HIS A 36 -2.96 5.36 18.23
N SER A 37 -4.04 5.06 17.51
CA SER A 37 -4.16 3.80 16.78
C SER A 37 -4.85 4.00 15.45
N CYS A 38 -4.48 3.17 14.49
CA CYS A 38 -5.04 3.14 13.16
C CYS A 38 -5.24 1.68 12.75
N GLU A 39 -6.42 1.37 12.24
CA GLU A 39 -6.75 0.09 11.63
C GLU A 39 -7.15 0.35 10.19
N ASN A 40 -6.55 -0.39 9.25
CA ASN A 40 -6.92 -0.37 7.83
C ASN A 40 -7.16 -1.79 7.35
N ILE A 41 -8.22 -2.00 6.59
CA ILE A 41 -8.49 -3.28 5.93
C ILE A 41 -8.58 -3.03 4.43
N PHE A 42 -7.70 -3.66 3.66
CA PHE A 42 -7.72 -3.63 2.20
C PHE A 42 -8.28 -4.96 1.68
N TYR A 43 -9.41 -4.92 0.98
CA TYR A 43 -10.06 -6.09 0.41
C TYR A 43 -9.62 -6.32 -1.04
N LYS A 44 -9.62 -7.60 -1.47
CA LYS A 44 -9.23 -8.00 -2.84
C LYS A 44 -10.14 -7.42 -3.92
N ASP A 45 -11.35 -7.02 -3.57
CA ASP A 45 -12.32 -6.42 -4.49
C ASP A 45 -12.05 -4.93 -4.78
N GLY A 46 -10.96 -4.37 -4.24
CA GLY A 46 -10.60 -2.97 -4.42
C GLY A 46 -11.36 -2.03 -3.50
N THR A 47 -11.97 -2.52 -2.42
CA THR A 47 -12.53 -1.69 -1.35
C THR A 47 -11.62 -1.65 -0.12
N PHE A 48 -11.74 -0.61 0.69
CA PHE A 48 -11.06 -0.52 1.97
C PHE A 48 -11.94 0.07 3.06
N THR A 49 -11.62 -0.24 4.30
CA THR A 49 -12.17 0.43 5.49
C THR A 49 -11.05 0.82 6.44
N GLY A 50 -11.31 1.78 7.30
CA GLY A 50 -10.37 2.08 8.36
C GLY A 50 -10.95 2.93 9.48
N LYS A 51 -10.19 2.96 10.57
CA LYS A 51 -10.57 3.60 11.82
C LYS A 51 -9.33 4.17 12.49
N VAL A 52 -9.40 5.43 12.91
CA VAL A 52 -8.39 6.09 13.74
C VAL A 52 -8.98 6.38 15.11
N ALA A 53 -8.26 5.99 16.15
CA ALA A 53 -8.60 6.32 17.53
C ALA A 53 -7.46 7.08 18.23
N LEU A 54 -7.86 8.04 19.07
CA LEU A 54 -6.99 8.82 19.95
C LEU A 54 -7.44 8.60 21.40
N GLN A 55 -6.52 8.20 22.27
CA GLN A 55 -6.78 7.91 23.68
C GLN A 55 -7.97 6.94 23.85
N GLY A 56 -8.00 5.89 23.03
CA GLY A 56 -9.07 4.88 23.03
C GLY A 56 -10.41 5.33 22.42
N ARG A 57 -10.55 6.60 22.03
CA ARG A 57 -11.76 7.14 21.40
C ARG A 57 -11.61 7.20 19.89
N VAL A 58 -12.55 6.61 19.17
CA VAL A 58 -12.61 6.72 17.70
C VAL A 58 -12.86 8.17 17.31
N VAL A 59 -11.97 8.74 16.50
CA VAL A 59 -12.05 10.12 15.99
C VAL A 59 -12.29 10.18 14.49
N TRP A 60 -12.09 9.06 13.78
CA TRP A 60 -12.34 8.95 12.35
C TRP A 60 -12.66 7.52 11.96
N GLU A 61 -13.76 7.32 11.24
CA GLU A 61 -14.11 6.09 10.53
C GLU A 61 -14.28 6.41 9.06
N TYR A 62 -13.79 5.54 8.20
CA TYR A 62 -13.86 5.74 6.76
C TYR A 62 -13.94 4.43 5.99
N ALA A 63 -14.43 4.55 4.75
CA ALA A 63 -14.42 3.49 3.77
C ALA A 63 -14.21 4.08 2.38
N GLY A 64 -13.78 3.26 1.43
CA GLY A 64 -13.51 3.73 0.08
C GLY A 64 -13.18 2.63 -0.91
N THR A 65 -12.74 3.06 -2.08
CA THR A 65 -12.17 2.21 -3.12
C THR A 65 -10.68 2.51 -3.30
N TRP A 66 -9.92 1.50 -3.69
CA TRP A 66 -8.49 1.61 -3.94
C TRP A 66 -8.07 0.79 -5.16
N SER A 67 -6.94 1.17 -5.74
CA SER A 67 -6.23 0.39 -6.75
C SER A 67 -4.73 0.61 -6.62
N LEU A 68 -3.95 -0.38 -7.02
CA LEU A 68 -2.48 -0.32 -7.04
C LEU A 68 -2.01 -0.45 -8.49
N SER A 69 -1.25 0.53 -8.96
CA SER A 69 -0.62 0.52 -10.28
C SER A 69 0.87 0.80 -10.12
N GLY A 70 1.70 -0.22 -10.35
CA GLY A 70 3.12 -0.15 -9.98
C GLY A 70 3.27 0.05 -8.47
N ASP A 71 3.97 1.11 -8.08
CA ASP A 71 4.15 1.52 -6.69
C ASP A 71 3.17 2.61 -6.23
N VAL A 72 2.14 2.94 -7.01
CA VAL A 72 1.18 3.99 -6.68
C VAL A 72 -0.15 3.41 -6.22
N LEU A 73 -0.48 3.62 -4.95
CA LEU A 73 -1.80 3.39 -4.38
C LEU A 73 -2.68 4.60 -4.69
N SER A 74 -3.76 4.41 -5.45
CA SER A 74 -4.81 5.42 -5.63
C SER A 74 -6.01 5.03 -4.79
N TYR A 75 -6.62 5.99 -4.09
CA TYR A 75 -7.80 5.74 -3.28
C TYR A 75 -8.82 6.86 -3.37
N ARG A 76 -10.09 6.52 -3.11
CA ARG A 76 -11.19 7.47 -2.98
C ARG A 76 -12.08 7.08 -1.81
N TYR A 77 -12.33 8.01 -0.92
CA TYR A 77 -13.27 7.81 0.18
C TYR A 77 -14.71 7.79 -0.34
N THR A 78 -15.46 6.74 0.00
CA THR A 78 -16.92 6.63 -0.23
C THR A 78 -17.70 6.95 1.04
N LYS A 79 -17.07 6.82 2.21
CA LYS A 79 -17.61 7.19 3.53
C LYS A 79 -16.50 7.81 4.38
N SER A 80 -16.84 8.83 5.16
CA SER A 80 -15.95 9.41 6.16
C SER A 80 -16.77 10.07 7.26
N SER A 81 -16.42 9.82 8.52
CA SER A 81 -17.02 10.49 9.69
C SER A 81 -16.37 11.85 9.99
N LEU A 82 -15.28 12.20 9.29
CA LEU A 82 -14.46 13.36 9.58
C LEU A 82 -14.71 14.46 8.55
N ALA A 83 -15.29 15.58 8.99
CA ALA A 83 -15.72 16.66 8.09
C ALA A 83 -14.61 17.25 7.20
N ARG A 84 -13.36 17.26 7.67
CA ARG A 84 -12.21 17.77 6.88
C ARG A 84 -11.78 16.86 5.73
N ILE A 85 -12.19 15.59 5.75
CA ILE A 85 -11.93 14.61 4.67
C ILE A 85 -13.29 14.01 4.30
N PRO A 86 -14.12 14.73 3.54
CA PRO A 86 -15.46 14.25 3.20
C PRO A 86 -15.41 13.05 2.24
N ALA A 87 -16.55 12.35 2.12
CA ALA A 87 -16.74 11.38 1.04
C ALA A 87 -16.54 12.08 -0.33
N GLY A 88 -15.93 11.36 -1.27
CA GLY A 88 -15.52 11.88 -2.58
C GLY A 88 -14.06 12.34 -2.62
N THR A 89 -13.43 12.64 -1.49
CA THR A 89 -11.99 12.95 -1.44
C THR A 89 -11.18 11.78 -1.99
N ALA A 90 -10.22 12.08 -2.85
CA ALA A 90 -9.31 11.11 -3.44
C ALA A 90 -7.86 11.49 -3.13
N GLY A 91 -6.99 10.49 -3.08
CA GLY A 91 -5.57 10.68 -2.85
C GLY A 91 -4.73 9.63 -3.57
N LYS A 92 -3.43 9.86 -3.55
CA LYS A 92 -2.44 8.94 -4.09
C LYS A 92 -1.25 8.88 -3.16
N ASP A 93 -0.84 7.67 -2.83
CA ASP A 93 0.36 7.40 -2.06
C ASP A 93 1.32 6.54 -2.87
N LYS A 94 2.60 6.76 -2.69
CA LYS A 94 3.65 5.88 -3.21
C LYS A 94 3.99 4.84 -2.14
N VAL A 95 3.91 3.56 -2.48
CA VAL A 95 4.35 2.45 -1.66
C VAL A 95 5.87 2.36 -1.74
N ILE A 96 6.53 2.59 -0.61
CA ILE A 96 7.99 2.53 -0.48
C ILE A 96 8.43 1.10 -0.13
N GLU A 97 7.68 0.46 0.75
CA GLU A 97 7.98 -0.89 1.23
C GLU A 97 6.69 -1.62 1.61
N ILE A 98 6.65 -2.92 1.37
CA ILE A 98 5.60 -3.79 1.89
C ILE A 98 6.13 -5.19 2.20
N SER A 99 5.80 -5.69 3.38
CA SER A 99 6.13 -7.03 3.87
C SER A 99 4.87 -7.75 4.35
N SER A 100 5.00 -8.90 5.01
CA SER A 100 3.88 -9.57 5.67
C SER A 100 3.44 -8.91 6.98
N VAL A 101 4.22 -7.98 7.54
CA VAL A 101 3.99 -7.40 8.87
C VAL A 101 3.98 -5.87 8.90
N HIS A 102 4.45 -5.20 7.85
CA HIS A 102 4.39 -3.74 7.76
C HIS A 102 4.33 -3.26 6.31
N TYR A 103 3.97 -1.98 6.16
CA TYR A 103 4.14 -1.22 4.92
C TYR A 103 4.60 0.21 5.24
N ILE A 104 5.23 0.84 4.26
CA ILE A 104 5.62 2.25 4.31
C ILE A 104 5.06 2.93 3.05
N MET A 105 4.35 4.03 3.24
CA MET A 105 3.77 4.82 2.17
C MET A 105 4.12 6.30 2.36
N THR A 106 4.24 7.04 1.25
CA THR A 106 4.40 8.50 1.28
C THR A 106 3.32 9.15 0.42
N PRO A 107 2.73 10.28 0.85
CA PRO A 107 1.84 11.05 0.00
C PRO A 107 2.53 11.44 -1.30
N THR A 108 1.83 11.28 -2.42
CA THR A 108 2.25 11.86 -3.69
C THR A 108 1.77 13.30 -3.72
N ALA A 109 2.65 14.25 -4.05
CA ALA A 109 2.25 15.63 -4.21
C ALA A 109 1.11 15.73 -5.24
N MET A 110 0.04 16.44 -4.89
CA MET A 110 -1.00 16.78 -5.85
C MET A 110 -0.40 17.79 -6.84
N SER A 111 -0.17 17.35 -8.08
CA SER A 111 0.22 18.20 -9.21
C SER A 111 -0.91 19.13 -9.61
#